data_AF-A8XDH3-F1
#
_entry.id   AF-A8XDH3-F1
#
_cell.length_a   1.000
_cell.length_b   1.000
_cell.length_c   1.000
_cell.angle_alpha   90.00
_cell.angle_beta   90.00
_cell.angle_gamma   90.00
#
_symmetry.space_group_name_H-M   'P 1'
#
loop_
_entity.id
_entity.type
_entity.pdbx_description
1 polymer ?
#
loop_
_entity_poly.entity_id
_entity_poly.type
_entity_poly.pdbx_seq_one_letter_code
_entity_poly.pdbx_strand_id
1 'polypeptide(L)'
;MIELHEISYMFTKCGFGAAFVVNLFLIFLTAFHVQRIFSTYKYMVIVFASMGIIFSGWEIVARPFAHNYNKGFLYFSLSAAFDYSQDFLQFAIVAYGSFYLVILAFIVVQFIYRYVTIFKPTLITKFTGKGVLVWMMYPLLAGAAFGGPLYCFGLVDSYSDEYLKNEILEKYGLAIKDLPRFAIVTYDSEGNLRWRNCCYLLTSITVMGSQYMIIIFCGLRMHFTMKKELKTFS
;
A
#
# COMPACT_ATOMS: atom_id res chain seq x y z
N MET A 1 31.32 9.10 -4.57
CA MET A 1 30.60 7.92 -5.12
C MET A 1 29.13 8.20 -4.87
N ILE A 2 28.25 8.07 -5.86
CA ILE A 2 26.81 8.32 -5.64
C ILE A 2 26.30 7.25 -4.67
N GLU A 3 25.69 7.66 -3.57
CA GLU A 3 25.15 6.73 -2.58
C GLU A 3 23.93 6.00 -3.14
N LEU A 4 23.75 4.72 -2.79
CA LEU A 4 22.73 3.85 -3.38
C LEU A 4 21.30 4.41 -3.25
N HIS A 5 21.02 5.10 -2.14
CA HIS A 5 19.71 5.68 -1.90
C HIS A 5 19.40 6.89 -2.80
N GLU A 6 20.41 7.65 -3.23
CA GLU A 6 20.23 8.73 -4.22
C GLU A 6 19.90 8.16 -5.61
N ILE A 7 20.54 7.06 -6.00
CA ILE A 7 20.20 6.33 -7.23
C ILE A 7 18.75 5.83 -7.14
N SER A 8 18.38 5.20 -6.02
CA SER A 8 17.01 4.75 -5.78
C SER A 8 16.00 5.89 -5.90
N TYR A 9 16.33 7.09 -5.39
CA TYR A 9 15.45 8.24 -5.48
C TYR A 9 15.29 8.76 -6.91
N MET A 10 16.35 8.70 -7.73
CA MET A 10 16.25 8.99 -9.16
C MET A 10 15.31 8.00 -9.87
N PHE A 11 15.37 6.71 -9.52
CA PHE A 11 14.40 5.72 -10.01
C PHE A 11 12.98 6.05 -9.58
N THR A 12 12.74 6.46 -8.33
CA THR A 12 11.42 6.88 -7.86
C THR A 12 10.87 8.06 -8.67
N LYS A 13 11.69 9.08 -8.99
CA LYS A 13 11.25 10.21 -9.84
C LYS A 13 10.85 9.78 -11.24
N CYS A 14 11.68 8.92 -11.87
CA CYS A 14 11.35 8.35 -13.18
C CYS A 14 10.08 7.50 -13.11
N GLY A 15 9.94 6.70 -12.05
CA GLY A 15 8.78 5.87 -11.76
C GLY A 15 7.50 6.70 -11.64
N PHE A 16 7.55 7.84 -10.93
CA PHE A 16 6.44 8.78 -10.87
C PHE A 16 6.10 9.35 -12.26
N GLY A 17 7.08 9.79 -13.04
CA GLY A 17 6.84 10.30 -14.39
C GLY A 17 6.13 9.27 -15.28
N ALA A 18 6.60 8.01 -15.24
CA ALA A 18 5.97 6.91 -15.96
C ALA A 18 4.56 6.60 -15.43
N ALA A 19 4.38 6.50 -14.12
CA ALA A 19 3.10 6.26 -13.49
C ALA A 19 2.08 7.36 -13.83
N PHE A 20 2.51 8.62 -13.83
CA PHE A 20 1.69 9.77 -14.20
C PHE A 20 1.19 9.63 -15.64
N VAL A 21 2.09 9.43 -16.60
CA VAL A 21 1.75 9.31 -18.03
C VAL A 21 0.84 8.10 -18.28
N VAL A 22 1.19 6.93 -17.77
CA VAL A 22 0.43 5.69 -18.00
C VAL A 22 -0.97 5.76 -17.38
N ASN A 23 -1.08 6.25 -16.14
CA ASN A 23 -2.39 6.36 -15.49
C ASN A 23 -3.26 7.46 -16.13
N LEU A 24 -2.68 8.59 -16.55
CA LEU A 24 -3.44 9.59 -17.32
C LEU A 24 -3.94 9.03 -18.64
N PHE A 25 -3.10 8.28 -19.35
CA PHE A 25 -3.50 7.62 -20.60
C PHE A 25 -4.61 6.59 -20.35
N LEU A 26 -4.53 5.81 -19.27
CA LEU A 26 -5.58 4.87 -18.87
C LEU A 26 -6.91 5.60 -18.56
N ILE A 27 -6.86 6.73 -17.86
CA ILE A 27 -8.04 7.57 -17.60
C ILE A 27 -8.64 8.06 -18.92
N PHE A 28 -7.81 8.59 -19.82
CA PHE A 28 -8.23 9.08 -21.14
C PHE A 28 -8.92 7.97 -21.96
N LEU A 29 -8.30 6.79 -22.07
CA LEU A 29 -8.90 5.66 -22.78
C LEU A 29 -10.22 5.23 -22.15
N THR A 30 -10.26 5.12 -20.82
CA THR A 30 -11.45 4.64 -20.10
C THR A 30 -12.61 5.61 -20.21
N ALA A 31 -12.34 6.92 -20.16
CA ALA A 31 -13.36 7.95 -20.24
C ALA A 31 -13.92 8.12 -21.66
N PHE A 32 -13.05 8.14 -22.68
CA PHE A 32 -13.43 8.55 -24.04
C PHE A 32 -13.59 7.40 -25.04
N HIS A 33 -12.84 6.29 -24.88
CA HIS A 33 -12.77 5.24 -25.91
C HIS A 33 -13.45 3.93 -25.51
N VAL A 34 -13.51 3.60 -24.22
CA VAL A 34 -14.14 2.37 -23.76
C VAL A 34 -15.65 2.51 -23.85
N GLN A 35 -16.31 1.78 -24.75
CA GLN A 35 -17.76 1.78 -24.90
C GLN A 35 -18.45 0.56 -24.27
N ARG A 36 -17.83 -0.63 -24.30
CA ARG A 36 -18.47 -1.93 -23.99
C ARG A 36 -18.41 -2.37 -22.51
N ILE A 37 -18.20 -1.46 -21.57
CA ILE A 37 -18.06 -1.77 -20.14
C ILE A 37 -19.20 -1.13 -19.35
N PHE A 38 -19.70 -1.84 -18.32
CA PHE A 38 -20.67 -1.29 -17.36
C PHE A 38 -20.18 0.06 -16.81
N SER A 39 -21.06 1.07 -16.81
CA SER A 39 -20.72 2.45 -16.42
C SER A 39 -20.04 2.51 -15.05
N THR A 40 -20.54 1.78 -14.05
CA THR A 40 -19.95 1.65 -12.71
C THR A 40 -18.50 1.17 -12.72
N TYR A 41 -18.19 0.17 -13.55
CA TYR A 41 -16.85 -0.40 -13.60
C TYR A 41 -15.85 0.58 -14.24
N LYS A 42 -16.29 1.41 -15.20
CA LYS A 42 -15.44 2.48 -15.76
C LYS A 42 -15.02 3.48 -14.68
N TYR A 43 -15.96 3.91 -13.82
CA TYR A 43 -15.64 4.80 -12.70
C TYR A 43 -14.61 4.18 -11.75
N MET A 44 -14.73 2.88 -11.44
CA MET A 44 -13.74 2.20 -10.60
C MET A 44 -12.34 2.22 -11.21
N VAL A 45 -12.21 1.98 -12.53
CA VAL A 45 -10.91 2.01 -13.22
C VAL A 45 -10.31 3.42 -13.21
N ILE A 46 -11.11 4.46 -13.43
CA ILE A 46 -10.65 5.86 -13.40
C ILE A 46 -10.17 6.25 -11.99
N VAL A 47 -10.92 5.88 -10.95
CA VAL A 47 -10.54 6.12 -9.55
C VAL A 47 -9.23 5.41 -9.23
N PHE A 48 -9.09 4.14 -9.64
CA PHE A 48 -7.86 3.37 -9.42
C PHE A 48 -6.64 4.03 -10.05
N ALA A 49 -6.76 4.45 -11.32
CA ALA A 49 -5.69 5.15 -12.02
C ALA A 49 -5.33 6.48 -11.34
N SER A 50 -6.33 7.23 -10.89
CA SER A 50 -6.15 8.49 -10.15
C SER A 50 -5.42 8.26 -8.82
N MET A 51 -5.78 7.21 -8.07
CA MET A 51 -5.09 6.80 -6.85
C MET A 51 -3.63 6.41 -7.12
N GLY A 52 -3.34 5.76 -8.25
CA GLY A 52 -1.97 5.44 -8.67
C GLY A 52 -1.09 6.68 -8.89
N ILE A 53 -1.65 7.73 -9.47
CA ILE A 53 -0.97 9.03 -9.60
C ILE A 53 -0.70 9.66 -8.23
N ILE A 54 -1.72 9.70 -7.36
CA ILE A 54 -1.60 10.27 -6.01
C ILE A 54 -0.54 9.50 -5.20
N PHE A 55 -0.58 8.17 -5.24
CA PHE A 55 0.36 7.31 -4.52
C PHE A 55 1.80 7.50 -4.98
N SER A 56 2.05 7.49 -6.28
CA SER A 56 3.40 7.72 -6.82
C SER A 56 3.91 9.14 -6.54
N GLY A 57 3.03 10.14 -6.56
CA GLY A 57 3.39 11.50 -6.14
C GLY A 57 3.72 11.59 -4.65
N TRP A 58 2.97 10.85 -3.81
CA TRP A 58 3.20 10.81 -2.37
C TRP A 58 4.54 10.15 -2.01
N GLU A 59 4.99 9.16 -2.78
CA GLU A 59 6.32 8.54 -2.62
C GLU A 59 7.46 9.56 -2.72
N ILE A 60 7.35 10.53 -3.64
CA ILE A 60 8.35 11.60 -3.82
C ILE A 60 8.44 12.48 -2.58
N VAL A 61 7.29 12.74 -1.93
CA VAL A 61 7.19 13.57 -0.73
C VAL A 61 7.68 12.81 0.50
N ALA A 62 7.17 11.59 0.71
CA ALA A 62 7.46 10.79 1.89
C ALA A 62 8.88 10.22 1.90
N ARG A 63 9.47 9.99 0.72
CA ARG A 63 10.80 9.35 0.53
C ARG A 63 11.01 8.14 1.45
N PRO A 64 10.08 7.19 1.44
CA PRO A 64 10.09 6.09 2.39
C PRO A 64 11.22 5.12 2.08
N PHE A 65 11.95 4.71 3.11
CA PHE A 65 12.96 3.67 3.06
C PHE A 65 12.67 2.62 4.12
N ALA A 66 12.96 1.38 3.75
CA ALA A 66 12.83 0.22 4.62
C ALA A 66 14.18 -0.49 4.69
N HIS A 67 14.65 -0.76 5.91
CA HIS A 67 15.87 -1.52 6.16
C HIS A 67 15.59 -2.68 7.08
N ASN A 68 15.95 -3.89 6.66
CA ASN A 68 15.85 -5.09 7.49
C ASN A 68 17.23 -5.42 8.04
N TYR A 69 17.31 -5.60 9.35
CA TYR A 69 18.54 -5.96 10.04
C TYR A 69 18.26 -6.98 11.14
N ASN A 70 18.76 -8.21 10.95
CA ASN A 70 18.57 -9.33 11.87
C ASN A 70 17.09 -9.55 12.26
N LYS A 71 16.71 -9.17 13.48
CA LYS A 71 15.34 -9.30 14.04
C LYS A 71 14.57 -7.98 14.04
N GLY A 72 15.15 -6.95 13.44
CA GLY A 72 14.64 -5.59 13.38
C GLY A 72 14.30 -5.15 11.96
N PHE A 73 13.27 -4.33 11.86
CA PHE A 73 12.84 -3.65 10.65
C PHE A 73 12.75 -2.16 10.97
N LEU A 74 13.45 -1.33 10.18
CA LEU A 74 13.38 0.12 10.26
C LEU A 74 12.62 0.66 9.07
N TYR A 75 11.68 1.54 9.32
CA TYR A 75 10.95 2.27 8.31
C TYR A 75 11.10 3.76 8.54
N PHE A 76 11.74 4.46 7.61
CA PHE A 76 12.19 5.83 7.83
C PHE A 76 12.11 6.68 6.55
N SER A 77 12.20 8.00 6.71
CA SER A 77 12.28 8.94 5.60
C SER A 77 13.70 9.49 5.46
N LEU A 78 14.22 9.57 4.23
CA LEU A 78 15.46 10.29 3.95
C LEU A 78 15.16 11.79 3.78
N SER A 79 15.39 12.55 4.84
CA SER A 79 14.98 13.97 5.03
C SER A 79 15.71 14.99 4.14
N ALA A 80 16.48 14.57 3.13
CA ALA A 80 17.55 15.40 2.57
C ALA A 80 17.12 16.57 1.66
N ALA A 81 15.85 16.78 1.33
CA ALA A 81 15.48 17.77 0.29
C ALA A 81 14.53 18.89 0.69
N PHE A 82 13.90 18.81 1.85
CA PHE A 82 12.94 19.81 2.29
C PHE A 82 13.03 19.91 3.81
N ASP A 83 13.07 21.13 4.36
CA ASP A 83 13.07 21.42 5.81
C ASP A 83 11.72 21.07 6.48
N TYR A 84 11.17 19.89 6.18
CA TYR A 84 9.97 19.39 6.82
C TYR A 84 10.26 18.96 8.25
N SER A 85 9.32 19.23 9.16
CA SER A 85 9.38 18.71 10.53
C SER A 85 9.40 17.17 10.54
N GLN A 86 10.11 16.58 11.50
CA GLN A 86 10.15 15.12 11.66
C GLN A 86 8.75 14.51 11.83
N ASP A 87 7.85 15.17 12.56
CA ASP A 87 6.46 14.70 12.77
C ASP A 87 5.69 14.58 11.46
N PHE A 88 5.79 15.58 10.58
CA PHE A 88 5.18 15.53 9.25
C PHE A 88 5.74 14.38 8.41
N LEU A 89 7.07 14.17 8.43
CA LEU A 89 7.68 13.08 7.67
C LEU A 89 7.33 11.70 8.23
N GLN A 90 7.19 11.56 9.55
CA GLN A 90 6.65 10.34 10.17
C GLN A 90 5.21 10.07 9.71
N PHE A 91 4.35 11.09 9.70
CA PHE A 91 3.02 10.97 9.12
C PHE A 91 3.07 10.58 7.64
N ALA A 92 3.96 11.22 6.86
CA ALA A 92 4.06 11.00 5.42
C ALA A 92 4.44 9.55 5.07
N ILE A 93 5.40 8.95 5.79
CA ILE A 93 5.78 7.54 5.57
C ILE A 93 4.67 6.58 6.00
N VAL A 94 3.94 6.85 7.08
CA VAL A 94 2.78 6.03 7.47
C VAL A 94 1.65 6.14 6.44
N ALA A 95 1.38 7.34 5.95
CA ALA A 95 0.40 7.58 4.89
C ALA A 95 0.80 6.82 3.61
N TYR A 96 2.09 6.81 3.24
CA TYR A 96 2.59 6.00 2.13
C TYR A 96 2.33 4.50 2.33
N GLY A 97 2.67 3.95 3.50
CA GLY A 97 2.37 2.55 3.84
C GLY A 97 0.88 2.24 3.82
N SER A 98 0.03 3.20 4.21
CA SER A 98 -1.42 3.07 4.18
C SER A 98 -1.95 3.02 2.73
N PHE A 99 -1.43 3.86 1.85
CA PHE A 99 -1.85 3.89 0.43
C PHE A 99 -1.64 2.54 -0.26
N TYR A 100 -0.56 1.83 0.04
CA TYR A 100 -0.33 0.48 -0.48
C TYR A 100 -1.55 -0.43 -0.20
N LEU A 101 -2.04 -0.42 1.04
CA LEU A 101 -3.19 -1.25 1.40
C LEU A 101 -4.52 -0.69 0.87
N VAL A 102 -4.68 0.63 0.76
CA VAL A 102 -5.83 1.24 0.06
C VAL A 102 -5.92 0.73 -1.37
N ILE A 103 -4.80 0.74 -2.10
CA ILE A 103 -4.74 0.25 -3.49
C ILE A 103 -5.06 -1.24 -3.54
N LEU A 104 -4.47 -2.05 -2.66
CA LEU A 104 -4.74 -3.49 -2.60
C LEU A 104 -6.22 -3.80 -2.29
N ALA A 105 -6.81 -3.10 -1.33
CA ALA A 105 -8.22 -3.23 -0.99
C ALA A 105 -9.13 -2.75 -2.14
N PHE A 106 -8.71 -1.73 -2.90
CA PHE A 106 -9.43 -1.32 -4.10
C PHE A 106 -9.42 -2.40 -5.19
N ILE A 107 -8.29 -3.09 -5.36
CA ILE A 107 -8.20 -4.26 -6.25
C ILE A 107 -9.17 -5.35 -5.78
N VAL A 108 -9.25 -5.63 -4.47
CA VAL A 108 -10.24 -6.56 -3.90
C VAL A 108 -11.66 -6.17 -4.30
N VAL A 109 -12.04 -4.89 -4.16
CA VAL A 109 -13.37 -4.41 -4.58
C VAL A 109 -13.62 -4.68 -6.06
N GLN A 110 -12.64 -4.47 -6.93
CA GLN A 110 -12.78 -4.78 -8.36
C GLN A 110 -12.96 -6.29 -8.61
N PHE A 111 -12.24 -7.15 -7.90
CA PHE A 111 -12.40 -8.61 -8.01
C PHE A 111 -13.77 -9.07 -7.52
N ILE A 112 -14.26 -8.52 -6.41
CA ILE A 112 -15.61 -8.78 -5.91
C ILE A 112 -16.65 -8.30 -6.93
N TYR A 113 -16.50 -7.09 -7.47
CA TYR A 113 -17.40 -6.56 -8.49
C TYR A 113 -17.50 -7.50 -9.70
N ARG A 114 -16.35 -7.94 -10.24
CA ARG A 114 -16.30 -8.89 -11.36
C ARG A 114 -16.96 -10.23 -11.01
N TYR A 115 -16.67 -10.76 -9.82
CA TYR A 115 -17.27 -11.99 -9.34
C TYR A 115 -18.80 -11.88 -9.22
N VAL A 116 -19.30 -10.82 -8.58
CA VAL A 116 -20.75 -10.57 -8.44
C VAL A 116 -21.41 -10.39 -9.80
N THR A 117 -20.74 -9.73 -10.75
CA THR A 117 -21.27 -9.53 -12.10
C THR A 117 -21.53 -10.83 -12.84
N ILE A 118 -20.63 -11.82 -12.68
CA ILE A 118 -20.74 -13.12 -13.37
C ILE A 118 -21.74 -14.04 -12.66
N PHE A 119 -21.67 -14.13 -11.32
CA PHE A 119 -22.39 -15.17 -10.58
C PHE A 119 -23.69 -14.71 -9.91
N LYS A 120 -23.84 -13.40 -9.65
CA LYS A 120 -24.94 -12.84 -8.85
C LYS A 120 -25.41 -11.49 -9.41
N PRO A 121 -25.98 -11.44 -10.62
CA PRO A 121 -26.33 -10.19 -11.29
C PRO A 121 -27.31 -9.31 -10.49
N THR A 122 -28.19 -9.91 -9.68
CA THR A 122 -29.13 -9.16 -8.82
C THR A 122 -28.42 -8.34 -7.74
N LEU A 123 -27.23 -8.75 -7.30
CA LEU A 123 -26.43 -8.05 -6.28
C LEU A 123 -25.58 -6.91 -6.86
N ILE A 124 -25.47 -6.76 -8.19
CA ILE A 124 -24.73 -5.67 -8.83
C ILE A 124 -25.33 -4.31 -8.43
N THR A 125 -26.63 -4.25 -8.15
CA THR A 125 -27.33 -3.05 -7.65
C THR A 125 -26.72 -2.50 -6.35
N LYS A 126 -26.02 -3.32 -5.56
CA LYS A 126 -25.26 -2.87 -4.38
C LYS A 126 -23.99 -2.08 -4.71
N PHE A 127 -23.56 -2.08 -5.96
CA PHE A 127 -22.41 -1.31 -6.44
C PHE A 127 -22.83 -0.02 -7.15
N THR A 128 -24.14 0.26 -7.29
CA THR A 128 -24.66 1.49 -7.91
C THR A 128 -25.23 2.43 -6.85
N GLY A 129 -25.40 3.71 -7.22
CA GLY A 129 -25.96 4.74 -6.33
C GLY A 129 -25.17 4.89 -5.02
N LYS A 130 -25.88 4.81 -3.88
CA LYS A 130 -25.28 4.91 -2.53
C LYS A 130 -24.26 3.81 -2.22
N GLY A 131 -24.35 2.66 -2.90
CA GLY A 131 -23.41 1.56 -2.75
C GLY A 131 -21.98 1.92 -3.14
N VAL A 132 -21.81 2.81 -4.12
CA VAL A 132 -20.48 3.30 -4.55
C VAL A 132 -19.73 3.91 -3.37
N LEU A 133 -20.39 4.74 -2.56
CA LEU A 133 -19.76 5.38 -1.40
C LEU A 133 -19.27 4.34 -0.38
N VAL A 134 -20.08 3.30 -0.11
CA VAL A 134 -19.70 2.23 0.83
C VAL A 134 -18.46 1.48 0.33
N TRP A 135 -18.44 1.11 -0.96
CA TRP A 135 -17.29 0.41 -1.56
C TRP A 135 -16.05 1.29 -1.71
N MET A 136 -16.20 2.62 -1.75
CA MET A 136 -15.09 3.58 -1.71
C MET A 136 -14.55 3.80 -0.30
N MET A 137 -15.40 3.68 0.73
CA MET A 137 -14.97 3.78 2.13
C MET A 137 -14.18 2.55 2.60
N TYR A 138 -14.51 1.36 2.10
CA TYR A 138 -13.82 0.12 2.48
C TYR A 138 -12.28 0.17 2.29
N PRO A 139 -11.74 0.59 1.13
CA PRO A 139 -10.30 0.73 0.92
C PRO A 139 -9.65 1.71 1.90
N LEU A 140 -10.31 2.82 2.23
CA LEU A 140 -9.81 3.81 3.19
C LEU A 140 -9.72 3.21 4.60
N LEU A 141 -10.74 2.45 5.01
CA LEU A 141 -10.74 1.73 6.29
C LEU A 141 -9.64 0.67 6.34
N ALA A 142 -9.41 -0.04 5.24
CA ALA A 142 -8.31 -1.00 5.15
C ALA A 142 -6.96 -0.28 5.33
N GLY A 143 -6.71 0.80 4.58
CA GLY A 143 -5.51 1.63 4.74
C GLY A 143 -5.30 2.11 6.19
N ALA A 144 -6.35 2.63 6.82
CA ALA A 144 -6.31 3.06 8.22
C ALA A 144 -6.03 1.89 9.19
N ALA A 145 -6.58 0.71 8.92
CA ALA A 145 -6.33 -0.50 9.72
C ALA A 145 -4.89 -1.03 9.61
N PHE A 146 -4.10 -0.55 8.65
CA PHE A 146 -2.67 -0.87 8.53
C PHE A 146 -1.78 0.26 9.03
N GLY A 147 -2.05 1.50 8.58
CA GLY A 147 -1.29 2.67 9.01
C GLY A 147 -1.48 3.04 10.48
N GLY A 148 -2.70 2.92 11.00
CA GLY A 148 -3.01 3.22 12.40
C GLY A 148 -2.19 2.39 13.37
N PRO A 149 -2.18 1.04 13.26
CA PRO A 149 -1.30 0.20 14.05
C PRO A 149 0.19 0.52 13.89
N LEU A 150 0.66 0.87 12.69
CA LEU A 150 2.06 1.29 12.51
C LEU A 150 2.36 2.55 13.33
N TYR A 151 1.47 3.55 13.28
CA TYR A 151 1.63 4.80 14.01
C TYR A 151 1.58 4.61 15.54
N CYS A 152 0.71 3.73 16.03
CA CYS A 152 0.54 3.50 17.47
C CYS A 152 1.59 2.55 18.06
N PHE A 153 1.96 1.50 17.33
CA PHE A 153 2.77 0.41 17.86
C PHE A 153 4.22 0.40 17.33
N GLY A 154 4.49 1.04 16.19
CA GLY A 154 5.82 1.12 15.59
C GLY A 154 6.69 2.27 16.10
N LEU A 155 6.21 3.07 17.07
CA LEU A 155 6.99 4.15 17.66
C LEU A 155 8.30 3.61 18.23
N VAL A 156 9.39 4.32 17.95
CA VAL A 156 10.72 3.96 18.43
C VAL A 156 10.83 4.14 19.93
N ASP A 157 11.61 3.27 20.57
CA ASP A 157 12.06 3.43 21.94
C ASP A 157 13.59 3.36 22.00
N SER A 158 14.14 3.64 23.19
CA SER A 158 15.59 3.71 23.42
C SER A 158 16.32 2.46 22.95
N TYR A 159 15.74 1.28 23.20
CA TYR A 159 16.33 0.01 22.77
C TYR A 159 16.32 -0.15 21.24
N SER A 160 15.19 0.10 20.58
CA SER A 160 15.12 -0.01 19.10
C SER A 160 16.11 0.92 18.41
N ASP A 161 16.27 2.13 18.94
CA ASP A 161 17.24 3.09 18.42
C ASP A 161 18.68 2.62 18.61
N GLU A 162 19.03 2.16 19.82
CA GLU A 162 20.37 1.67 20.11
C GLU A 162 20.71 0.43 19.27
N TYR A 163 19.75 -0.49 19.12
CA TYR A 163 19.89 -1.70 18.31
C TYR A 163 20.21 -1.41 16.83
N LEU A 164 19.61 -0.35 16.26
CA LEU A 164 19.76 0.00 14.84
C LEU A 164 20.79 1.11 14.59
N LYS A 165 21.28 1.79 15.63
CA LYS A 165 22.15 2.97 15.52
C LYS A 165 23.39 2.72 14.67
N ASN A 166 24.13 1.67 15.00
CA ASN A 166 25.42 1.39 14.34
C ASN A 166 25.20 0.95 12.89
N GLU A 167 24.17 0.14 12.63
CA GLU A 167 23.81 -0.30 11.28
C GLU A 167 23.44 0.89 10.37
N ILE A 168 22.61 1.81 10.86
CA ILE A 168 22.21 2.97 10.07
C ILE A 168 23.38 3.92 9.83
N LEU A 169 24.23 4.14 10.85
CA LEU A 169 25.42 4.95 10.70
C LEU A 169 26.40 4.35 9.69
N GLU A 170 26.61 3.03 9.71
CA GLU A 170 27.53 2.34 8.80
C GLU A 170 27.00 2.33 7.35
N LYS A 171 25.70 2.04 7.15
CA LYS A 171 25.13 1.89 5.80
C LYS A 171 24.73 3.20 5.13
N TYR A 172 24.29 4.17 5.92
CA TYR A 172 23.74 5.42 5.38
C TYR A 172 24.57 6.65 5.78
N GLY A 173 25.53 6.54 6.69
CA GLY A 173 26.31 7.70 7.16
C GLY A 173 25.49 8.71 7.98
N LEU A 174 24.26 8.35 8.37
CA LEU A 174 23.30 9.22 9.03
C LEU A 174 23.12 8.82 10.49
N ALA A 175 22.97 9.82 11.36
CA ALA A 175 22.59 9.55 12.74
C ALA A 175 21.12 9.13 12.77
N ILE A 176 20.85 7.95 13.36
CA ILE A 176 19.49 7.40 13.41
C ILE A 176 18.48 8.39 13.98
N LYS A 177 18.88 9.19 14.99
CA LYS A 177 18.05 10.18 15.68
C LYS A 177 17.53 11.31 14.78
N ASP A 178 18.27 11.65 13.73
CA ASP A 178 17.91 12.73 12.81
C ASP A 178 16.87 12.27 11.78
N LEU A 179 16.61 10.96 11.71
CA LEU A 179 15.67 10.35 10.76
C LEU A 179 14.26 10.25 11.36
N PRO A 180 13.23 10.78 10.67
CA PRO A 180 11.83 10.44 10.94
C PRO A 180 11.63 8.95 10.71
N ARG A 181 11.26 8.19 11.75
CA ARG A 181 11.28 6.72 11.69
C ARG A 181 10.26 6.03 12.58
N PHE A 182 10.01 4.77 12.22
CA PHE A 182 9.34 3.72 12.98
C PHE A 182 10.26 2.49 12.99
N ALA A 183 10.28 1.74 14.09
CA ALA A 183 11.10 0.55 14.22
C ALA A 183 10.32 -0.60 14.82
N ILE A 184 10.37 -1.75 14.14
CA ILE A 184 9.76 -3.00 14.59
C ILE A 184 10.88 -3.97 14.91
N VAL A 185 11.17 -4.13 16.20
CA VAL A 185 12.15 -5.12 16.69
C VAL A 185 11.40 -6.09 17.58
N THR A 186 11.39 -7.37 17.21
CA THR A 186 10.48 -8.37 17.79
C THR A 186 10.96 -8.93 19.13
N TYR A 187 12.26 -8.86 19.40
CA TYR A 187 12.89 -9.37 20.62
C TYR A 187 13.73 -8.31 21.31
N ASP A 188 13.73 -8.30 22.64
CA ASP A 188 14.68 -7.53 23.44
C ASP A 188 16.04 -8.25 23.57
N SER A 189 16.96 -7.66 24.35
CA SER A 189 18.29 -8.23 24.62
C SER A 189 18.25 -9.52 25.42
N GLU A 190 17.18 -9.75 26.18
CA GLU A 190 16.98 -10.94 27.02
C GLU A 190 16.27 -12.06 26.26
N GLY A 191 15.81 -11.79 25.03
CA GLY A 191 15.07 -12.72 24.19
C GLY A 191 13.56 -12.75 24.43
N ASN A 192 13.02 -11.83 25.24
CA ASN A 192 11.59 -11.71 25.44
C ASN A 192 10.92 -11.03 24.24
N LEU A 193 9.66 -11.41 24.01
CA LEU A 193 8.86 -10.87 22.91
C LEU A 193 8.36 -9.46 23.24
N ARG A 194 8.63 -8.52 22.33
CA ARG A 194 8.16 -7.14 22.42
C ARG A 194 6.73 -7.07 21.90
N TRP A 195 5.77 -7.28 22.80
CA TRP A 195 4.35 -7.46 22.47
C TRP A 195 3.78 -6.34 21.60
N ARG A 196 4.17 -5.08 21.83
CA ARG A 196 3.76 -3.93 21.01
C ARG A 196 4.08 -4.14 19.53
N ASN A 197 5.32 -4.52 19.22
CA ASN A 197 5.80 -4.75 17.87
C ASN A 197 5.18 -6.02 17.26
N CYS A 198 4.99 -7.07 18.08
CA CYS A 198 4.28 -8.28 17.66
C CYS A 198 2.81 -8.01 17.29
N CYS A 199 2.11 -7.17 18.05
CA CYS A 199 0.73 -6.76 17.72
C CYS A 199 0.64 -6.06 16.37
N TYR A 200 1.59 -5.17 16.06
CA TYR A 200 1.68 -4.56 14.72
C TYR A 200 1.87 -5.60 13.61
N LEU A 201 2.80 -6.55 13.79
CA LEU A 201 3.03 -7.58 12.78
C LEU A 201 1.79 -8.46 12.58
N LEU A 202 1.14 -8.89 13.67
CA LEU A 202 -0.05 -9.73 13.60
C LEU A 202 -1.21 -9.03 12.89
N THR A 203 -1.46 -7.75 13.23
CA THR A 203 -2.49 -6.93 12.57
C THR A 203 -2.17 -6.74 11.09
N SER A 204 -0.93 -6.40 10.75
CA SER A 204 -0.46 -6.23 9.38
C SER A 204 -0.64 -7.49 8.53
N ILE A 205 -0.20 -8.65 9.05
CA ILE A 205 -0.32 -9.95 8.37
C ILE A 205 -1.79 -10.32 8.17
N THR A 206 -2.62 -10.12 9.19
CA THR A 206 -4.04 -10.49 9.13
C THR A 206 -4.78 -9.61 8.12
N VAL A 207 -4.57 -8.30 8.16
CA VAL A 207 -5.23 -7.36 7.26
C VAL A 207 -4.78 -7.61 5.82
N MET A 208 -3.47 -7.66 5.54
CA MET A 208 -2.96 -7.95 4.19
C MET A 208 -3.38 -9.34 3.70
N GLY A 209 -3.23 -10.36 4.55
CA GLY A 209 -3.59 -11.75 4.24
C GLY A 209 -5.06 -11.90 3.86
N SER A 210 -5.96 -11.23 4.59
CA SER A 210 -7.39 -11.24 4.27
C SER A 210 -7.69 -10.68 2.87
N GLN A 211 -7.03 -9.59 2.46
CA GLN A 211 -7.21 -9.00 1.12
C GLN A 211 -6.78 -9.99 0.03
N TYR A 212 -5.58 -10.56 0.15
CA TYR A 212 -5.06 -11.52 -0.82
C TYR A 212 -5.92 -12.79 -0.90
N MET A 213 -6.41 -13.30 0.23
CA MET A 213 -7.32 -14.45 0.24
C MET A 213 -8.59 -14.18 -0.55
N ILE A 214 -9.18 -12.98 -0.45
CA ILE A 214 -10.35 -12.61 -1.24
C ILE A 214 -10.03 -12.55 -2.73
N ILE A 215 -8.89 -11.94 -3.10
CA ILE A 215 -8.45 -11.89 -4.52
C ILE A 215 -8.30 -13.30 -5.08
N ILE A 216 -7.58 -14.17 -4.38
CA ILE A 216 -7.33 -15.55 -4.82
C ILE A 216 -8.65 -16.31 -4.95
N PHE A 217 -9.53 -16.22 -3.94
CA PHE A 217 -10.83 -16.87 -3.98
C PHE A 217 -11.68 -16.42 -5.17
N CYS A 218 -11.85 -15.10 -5.35
CA CYS A 218 -12.62 -14.54 -6.46
C CYS A 218 -12.00 -14.88 -7.81
N GLY A 219 -10.68 -14.74 -7.94
CA GLY A 219 -9.92 -15.01 -9.16
C GLY A 219 -10.02 -16.47 -9.61
N LEU A 220 -9.77 -17.42 -8.70
CA LEU A 220 -9.85 -18.85 -8.99
C LEU A 220 -11.27 -19.27 -9.37
N ARG A 221 -12.29 -18.80 -8.63
CA ARG A 221 -13.69 -19.09 -8.94
C ARG A 221 -14.10 -18.59 -10.32
N MET A 222 -13.76 -17.34 -10.66
CA MET A 222 -14.05 -16.80 -12.00
C MET A 222 -13.33 -17.60 -13.09
N HIS A 223 -12.06 -17.93 -12.90
CA HIS A 223 -11.27 -18.69 -13.87
C HIS A 223 -11.88 -20.06 -14.19
N PHE A 224 -12.18 -20.86 -13.16
CA PHE A 224 -12.71 -22.21 -13.36
C PHE A 224 -14.11 -22.22 -13.98
N THR A 225 -14.98 -21.28 -13.60
CA THR A 225 -16.32 -21.21 -14.20
C THR A 225 -16.26 -20.76 -15.65
N MET A 226 -15.52 -19.70 -15.97
CA MET A 226 -15.38 -19.27 -17.37
C MET A 226 -14.80 -20.39 -18.25
N LYS A 227 -13.84 -21.17 -17.74
CA LYS A 227 -13.30 -22.34 -18.44
C LYS A 227 -14.36 -23.43 -18.66
N LYS A 228 -15.29 -23.62 -17.73
CA LYS A 228 -16.39 -24.58 -17.88
C LYS A 228 -17.40 -24.13 -18.94
N GLU A 229 -17.83 -22.88 -18.86
CA GLU A 229 -18.79 -22.30 -19.83
C GLU A 229 -18.23 -22.31 -21.25
N LEU A 230 -16.95 -21.96 -21.44
CA LEU A 230 -16.29 -22.00 -22.76
C LEU A 230 -16.27 -23.41 -23.37
N LYS A 231 -16.19 -24.46 -22.55
CA LYS A 231 -16.28 -25.85 -23.04
C LYS A 231 -17.70 -26.25 -23.44
N THR A 232 -18.72 -25.56 -22.95
CA THR A 232 -20.12 -25.80 -23.32
C THR A 232 -20.47 -25.18 -24.68
N PHE A 233 -19.68 -24.20 -25.13
CA PHE A 233 -19.83 -23.55 -26.45
C PHE A 233 -18.87 -24.10 -27.52
N SER A 234 -18.04 -25.10 -27.19
CA SER A 234 -17.17 -25.84 -28.12
C SER A 234 -17.77 -27.19 -28.44
#